data_AF-A0A3M9ZG77-F1
#
_entry.id   AF-A0A3M9ZG77-F1
#
_cell.length_a   1.000
_cell.length_b   1.000
_cell.length_c   1.000
_cell.angle_alpha   90.00
_cell.angle_beta   90.00
_cell.angle_gamma   90.00
#
_symmetry.space_group_name_H-M   'P 1'
#
loop_
_entity.id
_entity.type
_entity.pdbx_description
1 polymer ?
#
loop_
_entity_poly.entity_id
_entity_poly.type
_entity_poly.pdbx_seq_one_letter_code
_entity_poly.pdbx_strand_id
1 'polypeptide(L)'
;MAFTDNSDLYGSVNEAGVNRVVRHIMRKRPSLFNYATAAVASNRALWCVPVDFDSSINDSFFANKKNGGRPNPIFTIEDPLPVLGARTSYGVQVGLNFCVQLVKAELDLHPGRLFELPPELEPPLKEQRFAIRASVCGGLGCPEKDFLDAVRPDQTNTTSLAAQRNPVVVLPSRKLNCFCLDLFVVGHVEVVLSGSEQRLLAKVDALEIVDVKPEGLESNIECYLELLLQLVILPRVNTAAKELVLDLLTTLNNLPGTIVPLIMPKPPAIPHNPAIEDDQLKLFVDLQVMP
;
A
#
# COMPACT_ATOMS: atom_id res chain seq x y z
N MET A 1 10.98 36.43 -38.72
CA MET A 1 10.62 35.65 -37.52
C MET A 1 9.43 36.34 -36.88
N ALA A 2 8.22 36.12 -37.40
CA ALA A 2 7.04 36.95 -37.07
C ALA A 2 6.61 36.93 -35.59
N PHE A 3 7.03 35.92 -34.81
CA PHE A 3 6.55 35.71 -33.44
C PHE A 3 7.37 36.41 -32.35
N THR A 4 8.56 36.94 -32.67
CA THR A 4 9.40 37.70 -31.71
C THR A 4 9.47 39.19 -32.03
N ASP A 5 8.83 39.63 -33.12
CA ASP A 5 8.97 41.00 -33.63
C ASP A 5 8.43 42.06 -32.66
N ASN A 6 7.61 41.65 -31.68
CA ASN A 6 7.04 42.51 -30.63
C ASN A 6 7.52 42.13 -29.21
N SER A 7 8.69 41.51 -29.07
CA SER A 7 9.21 41.07 -27.77
C SER A 7 10.66 41.52 -27.57
N ASP A 8 10.91 42.23 -26.47
CA ASP A 8 12.27 42.67 -26.11
C ASP A 8 13.16 41.52 -25.63
N LEU A 9 12.55 40.45 -25.09
CA LEU A 9 13.23 39.27 -24.60
C LEU A 9 12.45 38.01 -24.98
N TYR A 10 13.15 37.00 -25.51
CA TYR A 10 12.61 35.68 -25.79
C TYR A 10 13.39 34.61 -25.03
N GLY A 11 12.66 33.74 -24.33
CA GLY A 11 13.20 32.57 -23.66
C GLY A 11 12.47 31.31 -24.12
N SER A 12 13.19 30.20 -24.25
CA SER A 12 12.59 28.90 -24.54
C SER A 12 13.27 27.82 -23.72
N VAL A 13 12.48 26.80 -23.36
CA VAL A 13 12.95 25.61 -22.67
C VAL A 13 12.62 24.41 -23.55
N ASN A 14 13.62 23.56 -23.79
CA ASN A 14 13.45 22.35 -24.56
C ASN A 14 13.09 21.17 -23.62
N GLU A 15 12.08 20.40 -23.99
CA GLU A 15 11.62 19.22 -23.23
C GLU A 15 12.73 18.20 -22.96
N ALA A 16 13.66 17.99 -23.90
CA ALA A 16 14.77 17.06 -23.72
C ALA A 16 15.72 17.54 -22.61
N GLY A 17 15.84 18.86 -22.43
CA GLY A 17 16.56 19.46 -21.31
C GLY A 17 15.87 19.17 -19.97
N VAL A 18 14.56 19.37 -19.91
CA VAL A 18 13.75 19.09 -18.69
C VAL A 18 13.83 17.61 -18.33
N ASN A 19 13.59 16.71 -19.28
CA ASN A 19 13.64 15.26 -19.07
C ASN A 19 15.02 14.79 -18.63
N ARG A 20 16.09 15.36 -19.19
CA ARG A 20 17.46 15.06 -18.76
C ARG A 20 17.70 15.49 -17.30
N VAL A 21 17.21 16.66 -16.90
CA VAL A 21 17.32 17.14 -15.51
C VAL A 21 16.54 16.25 -14.57
N VAL A 22 15.29 15.92 -14.89
CA VAL A 22 14.45 15.01 -14.09
C VAL A 22 15.15 13.66 -13.90
N ARG A 23 15.59 13.03 -15.00
CA ARG A 23 16.32 11.77 -14.95
C ARG A 23 17.62 11.88 -14.15
N HIS A 24 18.35 12.98 -14.28
CA HIS A 24 19.57 13.22 -13.51
C HIS A 24 19.28 13.28 -12.01
N ILE A 25 18.23 14.00 -11.60
CA ILE A 25 17.83 14.10 -10.19
C ILE A 25 17.39 12.73 -9.67
N MET A 26 16.56 11.98 -10.42
CA MET A 26 16.13 10.63 -10.04
C MET A 26 17.33 9.69 -9.79
N ARG A 27 18.32 9.71 -10.69
CA ARG A 27 19.52 8.87 -10.57
C ARG A 27 20.48 9.33 -9.48
N LYS A 28 20.51 10.62 -9.16
CA LYS A 28 21.41 11.19 -8.13
C LYS A 28 20.81 11.20 -6.73
N ARG A 29 19.48 11.28 -6.61
CA ARG A 29 18.72 11.40 -5.35
C ARG A 29 17.54 10.42 -5.32
N PRO A 30 17.80 9.10 -5.42
CA PRO A 30 16.74 8.09 -5.54
C PRO A 30 15.74 8.12 -4.37
N SER A 31 16.14 8.49 -3.14
CA SER A 31 15.21 8.54 -2.00
C SER A 31 14.04 9.52 -2.18
N LEU A 32 14.12 10.50 -3.08
CA LEU A 32 13.00 11.41 -3.37
C LEU A 32 11.86 10.73 -4.14
N PHE A 33 12.12 9.54 -4.68
CA PHE A 33 11.23 8.83 -5.58
C PHE A 33 10.95 7.39 -5.13
N ASN A 34 11.67 6.92 -4.11
CA ASN A 34 11.58 5.55 -3.62
C ASN A 34 11.29 5.60 -2.11
N TYR A 35 10.18 4.99 -1.70
CA TYR A 35 9.66 4.95 -0.34
C TYR A 35 9.46 3.50 0.07
N ALA A 36 9.97 3.11 1.22
CA ALA A 36 9.82 1.75 1.68
C ALA A 36 9.99 1.64 3.20
N THR A 37 9.45 0.55 3.74
CA THR A 37 9.77 0.15 5.11
C THR A 37 11.24 -0.23 5.28
N ALA A 38 11.77 -0.10 6.49
CA ALA A 38 13.18 -0.39 6.80
C ALA A 38 13.62 -1.81 6.39
N ALA A 39 12.76 -2.81 6.57
CA ALA A 39 13.03 -4.20 6.19
C ALA A 39 13.15 -4.38 4.67
N VAL A 40 12.32 -3.66 3.89
CA VAL A 40 12.38 -3.69 2.42
C VAL A 40 13.58 -2.91 1.91
N ALA A 41 13.84 -1.72 2.44
CA ALA A 41 14.95 -0.89 2.01
C ALA A 41 16.33 -1.58 2.21
N SER A 42 16.45 -2.42 3.23
CA SER A 42 17.67 -3.18 3.52
C SER A 42 17.83 -4.47 2.70
N ASN A 43 16.79 -4.92 2.00
CA ASN A 43 16.81 -6.16 1.21
C ASN A 43 16.40 -5.90 -0.24
N ARG A 44 17.38 -5.92 -1.15
CA ARG A 44 17.16 -5.66 -2.59
C ARG A 44 16.19 -6.65 -3.25
N ALA A 45 16.06 -7.86 -2.73
CA ALA A 45 15.13 -8.85 -3.27
C ALA A 45 13.66 -8.51 -3.00
N LEU A 46 13.40 -7.56 -2.08
CA LEU A 46 12.06 -7.07 -1.78
C LEU A 46 11.71 -5.78 -2.55
N TRP A 47 12.59 -5.26 -3.40
CA TRP A 47 12.27 -4.07 -4.18
C TRP A 47 11.36 -4.43 -5.35
N CYS A 48 10.37 -3.59 -5.65
CA CYS A 48 9.46 -3.87 -6.75
C CYS A 48 10.13 -3.73 -8.11
N VAL A 49 11.03 -2.76 -8.23
CA VAL A 49 11.95 -2.68 -9.35
C VAL A 49 13.37 -2.37 -8.90
N PRO A 50 14.39 -2.81 -9.65
CA PRO A 50 15.75 -2.31 -9.49
C PRO A 50 15.79 -0.79 -9.68
N VAL A 51 16.46 -0.09 -8.76
CA VAL A 51 16.64 1.38 -8.86
C VAL A 51 17.87 1.67 -9.73
N ASP A 52 17.69 2.39 -10.84
CA ASP A 52 18.79 2.97 -11.62
C ASP A 52 19.32 4.22 -10.89
N PHE A 53 20.51 4.11 -10.32
CA PHE A 53 21.26 5.23 -9.78
C PHE A 53 22.56 5.41 -10.55
N ASP A 54 23.09 6.64 -10.50
CA ASP A 54 24.31 7.00 -11.20
C ASP A 54 25.53 6.22 -10.65
N SER A 55 26.42 5.76 -11.53
CA SER A 55 27.58 4.94 -11.14
C SER A 55 28.57 5.66 -10.22
N SER A 56 28.54 7.00 -10.16
CA SER A 56 29.32 7.76 -9.19
C SER A 56 28.80 7.62 -7.75
N ILE A 57 27.61 7.03 -7.57
CA ILE A 57 26.99 6.79 -6.26
C ILE A 57 27.24 5.33 -5.89
N ASN A 58 28.10 5.14 -4.90
CA ASN A 58 28.45 3.83 -4.38
C ASN A 58 27.85 3.61 -2.99
N ASP A 59 27.98 2.39 -2.45
CA ASP A 59 27.50 2.02 -1.11
C ASP A 59 28.00 2.95 0.00
N SER A 60 29.19 3.55 -0.16
CA SER A 60 29.70 4.55 0.77
C SER A 60 28.98 5.90 0.69
N PHE A 61 28.41 6.27 -0.45
CA PHE A 61 27.62 7.49 -0.61
C PHE A 61 26.22 7.35 0.02
N PHE A 62 25.67 6.13 0.06
CA PHE A 62 24.42 5.81 0.74
C PHE A 62 24.57 5.80 2.26
N ALA A 63 25.67 5.22 2.76
CA ALA A 63 25.88 4.99 4.20
C ALA A 63 26.64 6.11 4.92
N ASN A 64 27.48 6.89 4.22
CA ASN A 64 28.56 7.61 4.89
C ASN A 64 28.41 9.14 4.81
N LYS A 65 28.37 9.73 6.01
CA LYS A 65 28.66 11.14 6.37
C LYS A 65 30.12 11.55 6.06
N LYS A 66 30.86 10.83 5.22
CA LYS A 66 32.27 11.18 4.95
C LYS A 66 32.30 12.56 4.27
N ASN A 67 32.95 13.51 4.95
CA ASN A 67 32.99 14.96 4.68
C ASN A 67 31.81 15.79 5.21
N GLY A 68 31.06 15.33 6.22
CA GLY A 68 29.99 16.11 6.85
C GLY A 68 28.72 16.27 5.99
N GLY A 69 28.67 15.59 4.84
CA GLY A 69 27.49 15.53 3.97
C GLY A 69 26.34 14.76 4.61
N ARG A 70 25.10 15.11 4.21
CA ARG A 70 23.91 14.34 4.59
C ARG A 70 23.92 12.99 3.85
N PRO A 71 23.51 11.88 4.49
CA PRO A 71 23.36 10.59 3.81
C PRO A 71 22.41 10.75 2.61
N ASN A 72 22.68 10.01 1.54
CA ASN A 72 21.86 10.01 0.34
C ASN A 72 21.29 8.61 0.12
N PRO A 73 20.32 8.16 0.93
CA PRO A 73 19.82 6.78 0.87
C PRO A 73 19.13 6.47 -0.47
N ILE A 74 18.95 5.18 -0.76
CA ILE A 74 18.18 4.74 -1.95
C ILE A 74 16.69 4.97 -1.71
N PHE A 75 16.22 4.68 -0.49
CA PHE A 75 14.83 4.81 -0.07
C PHE A 75 14.70 5.86 1.03
N THR A 76 13.62 6.63 0.96
CA THR A 76 13.06 7.24 2.17
C THR A 76 12.40 6.15 2.99
N ILE A 77 12.78 6.06 4.26
CA ILE A 77 12.25 5.04 5.17
C ILE A 77 10.94 5.53 5.75
N GLU A 78 9.88 4.76 5.51
CA GLU A 78 8.55 5.01 6.03
C GLU A 78 8.17 3.96 7.08
N ASP A 79 7.26 4.33 7.98
CA ASP A 79 6.70 3.41 8.96
C ASP A 79 5.85 2.32 8.27
N PRO A 80 5.85 1.07 8.78
CA PRO A 80 5.03 -0.01 8.23
C PRO A 80 3.56 0.36 8.07
N LEU A 81 2.94 -0.07 6.97
CA LEU A 81 1.55 0.24 6.66
C LEU A 81 0.64 -0.39 7.73
N PRO A 82 -0.11 0.39 8.53
CA PRO A 82 -0.89 -0.16 9.63
C PRO A 82 -2.07 -0.98 9.09
N VAL A 83 -2.30 -2.15 9.69
CA VAL A 83 -3.55 -2.90 9.52
C VAL A 83 -4.58 -2.28 10.47
N LEU A 84 -5.52 -1.52 9.91
CA LEU A 84 -6.43 -0.68 10.70
C LEU A 84 -7.27 -1.52 11.66
N GLY A 85 -7.23 -1.17 12.95
CA GLY A 85 -7.97 -1.88 14.00
C GLY A 85 -7.35 -3.19 14.47
N ALA A 86 -6.30 -3.69 13.81
CA ALA A 86 -5.55 -4.86 14.26
C ALA A 86 -4.52 -4.44 15.31
N ARG A 87 -4.70 -4.97 16.53
CA ARG A 87 -3.78 -4.80 17.64
C ARG A 87 -3.45 -6.15 18.25
N THR A 88 -2.22 -6.32 18.70
CA THR A 88 -1.84 -7.47 19.54
C THR A 88 -2.61 -7.45 20.87
N SER A 89 -2.58 -8.55 21.61
CA SER A 89 -3.09 -8.65 22.99
C SER A 89 -2.52 -7.59 23.95
N TYR A 90 -1.32 -7.06 23.67
CA TYR A 90 -0.68 -5.99 24.44
C TYR A 90 -1.00 -4.57 23.92
N GLY A 91 -2.00 -4.42 23.04
CA GLY A 91 -2.44 -3.12 22.52
C GLY A 91 -1.55 -2.51 21.44
N VAL A 92 -0.55 -3.25 20.97
CA VAL A 92 0.43 -2.83 19.98
C VAL A 92 -0.10 -2.95 18.55
N GLN A 93 0.17 -1.96 17.70
CA GLN A 93 -0.31 -1.91 16.30
C GLN A 93 0.39 -2.94 15.42
N VAL A 94 -0.37 -3.63 14.56
CA VAL A 94 0.18 -4.52 13.52
C VAL A 94 0.38 -3.73 12.23
N GLY A 95 1.49 -3.99 11.53
CA GLY A 95 1.81 -3.31 10.26
C GLY A 95 2.41 -4.23 9.20
N LEU A 96 2.45 -3.73 7.96
CA LEU A 96 2.94 -4.44 6.78
C LEU A 96 4.16 -3.75 6.18
N ASN A 97 5.08 -4.56 5.68
CA ASN A 97 6.14 -4.08 4.82
C ASN A 97 5.56 -3.62 3.48
N PHE A 98 6.07 -2.51 2.95
CA PHE A 98 5.70 -2.03 1.63
C PHE A 98 6.86 -1.34 0.91
N CYS A 99 6.66 -1.13 -0.38
CA CYS A 99 7.50 -0.36 -1.28
C CYS A 99 6.64 0.47 -2.24
N VAL A 100 7.04 1.70 -2.53
CA VAL A 100 6.50 2.57 -3.59
C VAL A 100 7.66 3.28 -4.29
N GLN A 101 7.69 3.23 -5.62
CA GLN A 101 8.79 3.71 -6.44
C GLN A 101 8.24 4.46 -7.65
N LEU A 102 8.55 5.75 -7.80
CA LEU A 102 8.38 6.45 -9.08
C LEU A 102 9.58 6.09 -9.96
N VAL A 103 9.33 5.25 -10.97
CA VAL A 103 10.38 4.66 -11.80
C VAL A 103 10.64 5.46 -13.06
N LYS A 104 9.66 6.25 -13.49
CA LYS A 104 9.72 7.05 -14.71
C LYS A 104 8.91 8.34 -14.56
N ALA A 105 9.42 9.43 -15.11
CA ALA A 105 8.75 10.72 -15.24
C ALA A 105 9.27 11.44 -16.49
N GLU A 106 8.40 11.68 -17.46
CA GLU A 106 8.73 12.30 -18.75
C GLU A 106 7.70 13.38 -19.10
N LEU A 107 8.17 14.50 -19.63
CA LEU A 107 7.38 15.60 -20.18
C LEU A 107 7.47 15.58 -21.71
N ASP A 108 6.33 15.71 -22.37
CA ASP A 108 6.20 15.82 -23.83
C ASP A 108 5.41 17.09 -24.15
N LEU A 109 6.01 18.03 -24.87
CA LEU A 109 5.35 19.25 -25.30
C LEU A 109 4.74 19.04 -26.69
N HIS A 110 3.69 19.79 -27.04
CA HIS A 110 3.17 19.77 -28.40
C HIS A 110 4.32 19.93 -29.43
N PRO A 111 4.42 19.07 -30.47
CA PRO A 111 3.36 18.21 -31.02
C PRO A 111 3.18 16.80 -30.42
N GLY A 112 3.85 16.45 -29.31
CA GLY A 112 3.68 15.13 -28.68
C GLY A 112 4.43 14.03 -29.44
N ARG A 113 5.76 13.93 -29.25
CA ARG A 113 6.62 12.99 -30.01
C ARG A 113 7.37 12.00 -29.13
N LEU A 114 7.35 12.18 -27.82
CA LEU A 114 8.16 11.40 -26.90
C LEU A 114 7.46 10.09 -26.52
N PHE A 115 6.15 10.11 -26.32
CA PHE A 115 5.36 8.92 -26.03
C PHE A 115 3.94 9.04 -26.58
N GLU A 116 3.30 7.90 -26.82
CA GLU A 116 1.91 7.83 -27.26
C GLU A 116 0.97 8.01 -26.06
N LEU A 117 -0.07 8.82 -26.25
CA LEU A 117 -1.12 9.00 -25.26
C LEU A 117 -2.14 7.86 -25.35
N PRO A 118 -2.71 7.42 -24.22
CA PRO A 118 -3.81 6.47 -24.23
C PRO A 118 -5.03 7.06 -24.97
N PRO A 119 -5.89 6.21 -25.59
CA PRO A 119 -7.04 6.66 -26.39
C PRO A 119 -7.98 7.63 -25.67
N GLU A 120 -8.12 7.49 -24.35
CA GLU A 120 -8.96 8.29 -23.47
C GLU A 120 -8.51 9.76 -23.39
N LEU A 121 -7.23 10.04 -23.71
CA LEU A 121 -6.66 11.38 -23.71
C LEU A 121 -6.64 12.04 -25.10
N GLU A 122 -7.39 11.47 -26.06
CA GLU A 122 -7.58 12.01 -27.41
C GLU A 122 -6.28 12.34 -28.16
N PRO A 123 -5.39 11.35 -28.43
CA PRO A 123 -4.20 11.57 -29.25
C PRO A 123 -4.56 12.08 -30.66
N PRO A 124 -3.75 12.97 -31.28
CA PRO A 124 -2.46 13.49 -30.82
C PRO A 124 -2.56 14.66 -29.83
N LEU A 125 -1.46 14.96 -29.14
CA LEU A 125 -1.38 16.07 -28.20
C LEU A 125 -1.73 17.40 -28.88
N LYS A 126 -2.85 18.01 -28.45
CA LYS A 126 -3.38 19.26 -29.03
C LYS A 126 -2.42 20.44 -28.87
N GLU A 127 -2.61 21.48 -29.69
CA GLU A 127 -1.82 22.72 -29.61
C GLU A 127 -1.89 23.36 -28.22
N GLN A 128 -0.80 24.01 -27.80
CA GLN A 128 -0.65 24.66 -26.48
C GLN A 128 -0.79 23.72 -25.27
N ARG A 129 -0.76 22.40 -25.49
CA ARG A 129 -0.77 21.41 -24.42
C ARG A 129 0.61 20.78 -24.20
N PHE A 130 0.78 20.24 -23.00
CA PHE A 130 1.85 19.32 -22.65
C PHE A 130 1.25 18.02 -22.09
N ALA A 131 2.01 16.95 -22.17
CA ALA A 131 1.71 15.69 -21.54
C ALA A 131 2.83 15.28 -20.57
N ILE A 132 2.47 14.59 -19.50
CA ILE A 132 3.40 13.95 -18.58
C ILE A 132 3.08 12.46 -18.54
N ARG A 133 4.09 11.61 -18.71
CA ARG A 133 4.03 10.18 -18.43
C ARG A 133 4.82 9.88 -17.17
N ALA A 134 4.17 9.28 -16.19
CA ALA A 134 4.81 8.80 -14.97
C ALA A 134 4.53 7.32 -14.77
N SER A 135 5.52 6.55 -14.32
CA SER A 135 5.35 5.14 -13.98
C SER A 135 5.64 4.95 -12.50
N VAL A 136 4.67 4.42 -11.76
CA VAL A 136 4.79 4.17 -10.32
C VAL A 136 4.64 2.67 -10.07
N CYS A 137 5.64 2.07 -9.43
CA CYS A 137 5.59 0.69 -8.99
C CYS A 137 5.42 0.63 -7.48
N GLY A 138 4.59 -0.28 -7.00
CA GLY A 138 4.36 -0.46 -5.57
C GLY A 138 4.03 -1.90 -5.23
N GLY A 139 4.11 -2.24 -3.95
CA GLY A 139 3.76 -3.58 -3.47
C GLY A 139 3.73 -3.69 -1.96
N LEU A 140 2.91 -4.61 -1.47
CA LEU A 140 2.78 -4.96 -0.06
C LEU A 140 3.36 -6.33 0.22
N GLY A 141 3.93 -6.46 1.41
CA GLY A 141 4.50 -7.68 1.95
C GLY A 141 3.42 -8.49 2.63
N CYS A 142 2.63 -9.19 1.82
CA CYS A 142 1.54 -10.04 2.29
C CYS A 142 2.08 -11.31 2.95
N PRO A 143 1.68 -11.62 4.20
CA PRO A 143 2.04 -12.88 4.83
C PRO A 143 1.35 -14.06 4.13
N GLU A 144 1.94 -15.25 4.25
CA GLU A 144 1.34 -16.49 3.73
C GLU A 144 0.07 -16.83 4.55
N LYS A 145 -0.97 -17.38 3.90
CA LYS A 145 -2.25 -17.69 4.56
C LYS A 145 -2.08 -18.58 5.81
N ASP A 146 -1.20 -19.57 5.71
CA ASP A 146 -0.86 -20.49 6.80
C ASP A 146 -0.33 -19.77 8.06
N PHE A 147 0.37 -18.63 7.87
CA PHE A 147 0.84 -17.82 8.99
C PHE A 147 -0.34 -17.15 9.70
N LEU A 148 -1.34 -16.67 8.96
CA LEU A 148 -2.48 -15.99 9.55
C LEU A 148 -3.41 -16.94 10.31
N ASP A 149 -3.60 -18.16 9.80
CA ASP A 149 -4.36 -19.20 10.50
C ASP A 149 -3.67 -19.65 11.80
N ALA A 150 -2.33 -19.58 11.84
CA ALA A 150 -1.53 -19.91 13.01
C ALA A 150 -1.49 -18.78 14.06
N VAL A 151 -1.61 -17.51 13.64
CA VAL A 151 -1.67 -16.34 14.54
C VAL A 151 -3.08 -16.25 15.14
N ARG A 152 -3.40 -17.20 16.03
CA ARG A 152 -4.51 -17.03 16.96
C ARG A 152 -4.15 -15.92 17.95
N PRO A 153 -5.08 -14.99 18.28
CA PRO A 153 -4.80 -13.85 19.15
C PRO A 153 -4.39 -14.20 20.60
N ASP A 154 -4.40 -15.49 20.96
CA ASP A 154 -4.11 -15.99 22.32
C ASP A 154 -2.70 -16.59 22.47
N GLN A 155 -1.92 -16.74 21.39
CA GLN A 155 -0.61 -17.40 21.45
C GLN A 155 0.46 -16.65 20.66
N THR A 156 0.79 -15.44 21.08
CA THR A 156 2.09 -14.85 20.73
C THR A 156 3.08 -15.17 21.83
N ASN A 157 3.67 -16.37 21.77
CA ASN A 157 4.97 -16.60 22.40
C ASN A 157 6.03 -15.85 21.58
N THR A 158 6.15 -14.54 21.77
CA THR A 158 7.26 -13.76 21.24
C THR A 158 8.23 -13.44 22.36
N THR A 159 9.26 -14.27 22.41
CA THR A 159 10.57 -13.96 22.97
C THR A 159 10.99 -12.54 22.55
N SER A 160 11.31 -11.71 23.54
CA SER A 160 12.15 -10.50 23.43
C SER A 160 11.56 -9.28 22.67
N LEU A 161 10.52 -8.66 23.23
CA LEU A 161 10.05 -7.28 22.91
C LEU A 161 10.83 -6.20 23.70
N ALA A 162 12.15 -6.34 23.86
CA ALA A 162 12.97 -5.30 24.47
C ALA A 162 13.64 -4.46 23.37
N ALA A 163 13.27 -3.18 23.33
CA ALA A 163 13.85 -2.08 22.56
C ALA A 163 13.35 -1.85 21.12
N GLN A 164 12.15 -1.27 20.98
CA GLN A 164 11.89 -0.31 19.90
C GLN A 164 10.78 0.67 20.29
N ARG A 165 11.06 1.98 20.18
CA ARG A 165 10.12 3.07 20.43
C ARG A 165 8.95 2.92 19.45
N ASN A 166 7.75 2.69 19.99
CA ASN A 166 6.50 2.30 19.30
C ASN A 166 6.62 0.94 18.59
N PRO A 167 6.34 -0.18 19.26
CA PRO A 167 6.71 -1.49 18.74
C PRO A 167 5.72 -1.98 17.68
N VAL A 168 5.50 -1.28 16.56
CA VAL A 168 4.64 -1.82 15.49
C VAL A 168 5.13 -3.23 15.15
N VAL A 169 4.26 -4.23 15.34
CA VAL A 169 4.59 -5.62 15.01
C VAL A 169 4.42 -5.76 13.51
N VAL A 170 5.53 -5.90 12.82
CA VAL A 170 5.55 -6.03 11.36
C VAL A 170 5.36 -7.50 10.99
N LEU A 171 4.36 -7.78 10.18
CA LEU A 171 4.14 -9.14 9.70
C LEU A 171 5.28 -9.55 8.75
N PRO A 172 5.84 -10.75 8.92
CA PRO A 172 6.92 -11.21 8.08
C PRO A 172 6.42 -11.42 6.65
N SER A 173 7.21 -10.99 5.68
CA SER A 173 6.95 -11.24 4.26
C SER A 173 8.24 -11.69 3.58
N ARG A 174 8.15 -12.75 2.79
CA ARG A 174 9.28 -13.29 2.01
C ARG A 174 9.41 -12.61 0.65
N LYS A 175 8.32 -12.05 0.15
CA LYS A 175 8.21 -11.34 -1.13
C LYS A 175 7.20 -10.20 -1.01
N LEU A 176 7.33 -9.18 -1.86
CA LEU A 176 6.29 -8.18 -2.06
C LEU A 176 5.45 -8.57 -3.28
N ASN A 177 4.14 -8.34 -3.21
CA ASN A 177 3.25 -8.46 -4.35
C ASN A 177 3.34 -7.15 -5.14
N CYS A 178 4.28 -7.06 -6.07
CA CYS A 178 4.56 -5.82 -6.78
C CYS A 178 3.71 -5.65 -8.05
N PHE A 179 3.35 -4.41 -8.34
CA PHE A 179 2.68 -3.98 -9.57
C PHE A 179 3.22 -2.63 -10.01
N CYS A 180 2.95 -2.25 -11.26
CA CYS A 180 3.26 -0.92 -11.79
C CYS A 180 2.04 -0.32 -12.47
N LEU A 181 1.88 0.99 -12.32
CA LEU A 181 0.86 1.81 -12.95
C LEU A 181 1.52 2.87 -13.81
N ASP A 182 1.04 3.01 -15.04
CA ASP A 182 1.39 4.12 -15.91
C ASP A 182 0.31 5.20 -15.82
N LEU A 183 0.74 6.41 -15.44
CA LEU A 183 -0.06 7.60 -15.31
C LEU A 183 0.24 8.56 -16.46
N PHE A 184 -0.80 9.06 -17.11
CA PHE A 184 -0.72 10.07 -18.15
C PHE A 184 -1.51 11.30 -17.72
N VAL A 185 -0.87 12.47 -17.80
CA VAL A 185 -1.48 13.76 -17.47
C VAL A 185 -1.39 14.63 -18.72
N VAL A 186 -2.48 15.26 -19.14
CA VAL A 186 -2.46 16.33 -20.15
C VAL A 186 -2.77 17.65 -19.46
N GLY A 187 -2.03 18.70 -19.81
CA GLY A 187 -2.19 20.01 -19.22
C GLY A 187 -1.79 21.15 -20.15
N HIS A 188 -1.92 22.37 -19.66
CA HIS A 188 -1.50 23.59 -20.34
C HIS A 188 -0.96 24.62 -19.36
N VAL A 189 -0.35 25.68 -19.89
CA VAL A 189 0.19 26.78 -19.10
C VAL A 189 -0.54 28.06 -19.43
N GLU A 190 -0.98 28.76 -18.41
CA GLU A 190 -1.58 30.10 -18.51
C GLU A 190 -0.72 31.13 -17.74
N VAL A 191 -0.81 32.39 -18.14
CA VAL A 191 -0.29 33.52 -17.34
C VAL A 191 -1.43 34.03 -16.47
N VAL A 192 -1.24 34.05 -15.16
CA VAL A 192 -2.21 34.57 -14.19
C VAL A 192 -1.63 35.79 -13.48
N LEU A 193 -2.46 36.83 -13.34
CA LEU A 193 -2.15 38.02 -12.55
C LEU A 193 -2.70 37.84 -11.13
N SER A 194 -1.81 37.91 -10.14
CA SER A 194 -2.16 37.90 -8.72
C SER A 194 -1.68 39.20 -8.08
N GLY A 195 -2.53 40.22 -8.08
CA GLY A 195 -2.15 41.58 -7.70
C GLY A 195 -1.21 42.19 -8.72
N SER A 196 0.00 42.59 -8.30
CA SER A 196 1.05 43.11 -9.17
C SER A 196 2.01 42.05 -9.72
N GLU A 197 1.85 40.77 -9.34
CA GLU A 197 2.72 39.69 -9.80
C GLU A 197 2.07 38.91 -10.96
N GLN A 198 2.85 38.65 -12.00
CA GLN A 198 2.51 37.68 -13.05
C GLN A 198 3.15 36.33 -12.73
N ARG A 199 2.36 35.26 -12.86
CA ARG A 199 2.84 33.89 -12.62
C ARG A 199 2.42 32.99 -13.77
N LEU A 200 3.31 32.09 -14.17
CA LEU A 200 2.95 30.97 -15.03
C LEU A 200 2.29 29.90 -14.17
N LEU A 201 1.07 29.51 -14.53
CA LEU A 201 0.33 28.48 -13.84
C LEU A 201 0.09 27.31 -14.80
N ALA A 202 0.60 26.14 -14.42
CA ALA A 202 0.25 24.90 -15.09
C ALA A 202 -1.12 24.41 -14.59
N LYS A 203 -2.00 24.03 -15.51
CA LYS A 203 -3.30 23.43 -15.23
C LYS A 203 -3.37 22.04 -15.83
N VAL A 204 -4.04 21.13 -15.13
CA VAL A 204 -4.33 19.77 -15.60
C VAL A 204 -5.67 19.79 -16.34
N ASP A 205 -5.67 19.33 -17.58
CA ASP A 205 -6.86 19.19 -18.41
C ASP A 205 -7.47 17.80 -18.27
N ALA A 206 -6.63 16.77 -18.23
CA ALA A 206 -7.04 15.39 -18.12
C ALA A 206 -5.97 14.52 -17.43
N LEU A 207 -6.42 13.43 -16.81
CA LEU A 207 -5.60 12.46 -16.09
C LEU A 207 -6.12 11.06 -16.42
N GLU A 208 -5.23 10.17 -16.83
CA GLU A 208 -5.57 8.78 -17.13
C GLU A 208 -4.56 7.84 -16.47
N ILE A 209 -5.05 6.73 -15.92
CA ILE A 209 -4.22 5.62 -15.42
C ILE A 209 -4.50 4.45 -16.34
N VAL A 210 -3.49 3.99 -17.09
CA VAL A 210 -3.68 2.92 -18.05
C VAL A 210 -4.08 1.64 -17.30
N ASP A 211 -5.32 1.20 -17.54
CA ASP A 211 -5.91 -0.05 -17.08
C ASP A 211 -5.55 -0.39 -15.62
N VAL A 212 -6.41 0.00 -14.66
CA VAL A 212 -6.34 -0.39 -13.23
C VAL A 212 -6.63 -1.90 -13.02
N LYS A 213 -6.21 -2.74 -13.97
CA LYS A 213 -6.25 -4.21 -13.93
C LYS A 213 -4.87 -4.86 -13.74
N PRO A 214 -3.83 -4.26 -13.11
CA PRO A 214 -2.70 -5.09 -12.76
C PRO A 214 -3.16 -6.03 -11.65
N GLU A 215 -3.14 -7.34 -11.93
CA GLU A 215 -3.39 -8.44 -10.99
C GLU A 215 -2.69 -8.19 -9.64
N GLY A 216 -1.51 -7.56 -9.66
CA GLY A 216 -0.80 -7.17 -8.44
C GLY A 216 -1.51 -6.11 -7.58
N LEU A 217 -2.19 -5.10 -8.14
CA LEU A 217 -2.95 -4.13 -7.33
C LEU A 217 -4.13 -4.82 -6.64
N GLU A 218 -4.88 -5.61 -7.39
CA GLU A 218 -5.96 -6.44 -6.85
C GLU A 218 -5.44 -7.35 -5.74
N SER A 219 -4.35 -8.08 -5.99
CA SER A 219 -3.69 -8.93 -5.00
C SER A 219 -3.27 -8.19 -3.72
N ASN A 220 -2.84 -6.92 -3.83
CA ASN A 220 -2.51 -6.12 -2.65
C ASN A 220 -3.75 -5.69 -1.87
N ILE A 221 -4.82 -5.32 -2.57
CA ILE A 221 -6.10 -4.95 -1.95
C ILE A 221 -6.72 -6.17 -1.26
N GLU A 222 -6.82 -7.30 -1.95
CA GLU A 222 -7.34 -8.56 -1.41
C GLU A 222 -6.56 -8.98 -0.17
N CYS A 223 -5.23 -8.96 -0.23
CA CYS A 223 -4.38 -9.25 0.91
C CYS A 223 -4.66 -8.34 2.10
N TYR A 224 -4.78 -7.03 1.89
CA TYR A 224 -5.08 -6.10 2.98
C TYR A 224 -6.47 -6.36 3.58
N LEU A 225 -7.46 -6.67 2.74
CA LEU A 225 -8.81 -7.03 3.15
C LEU A 225 -8.85 -8.36 3.91
N GLU A 226 -8.14 -9.39 3.45
CA GLU A 226 -7.99 -10.67 4.15
C GLU A 226 -7.42 -10.46 5.55
N LEU A 227 -6.40 -9.60 5.68
CA LEU A 227 -5.82 -9.25 6.99
C LEU A 227 -6.82 -8.52 7.91
N LEU A 228 -7.57 -7.56 7.38
CA LEU A 228 -8.62 -6.90 8.15
C LEU A 228 -9.71 -7.88 8.60
N LEU A 229 -10.11 -8.78 7.70
CA LEU A 229 -11.10 -9.81 8.00
C LEU A 229 -10.61 -10.72 9.11
N GLN A 230 -9.40 -11.27 8.99
CA GLN A 230 -8.88 -12.26 9.92
C GLN A 230 -8.41 -11.68 11.26
N LEU A 231 -7.84 -10.47 11.27
CA LEU A 231 -7.28 -9.88 12.50
C LEU A 231 -8.25 -8.95 13.23
N VAL A 232 -9.32 -8.48 12.58
CA VAL A 232 -10.23 -7.49 13.16
C VAL A 232 -11.67 -7.96 13.14
N ILE A 233 -12.20 -8.32 11.98
CA ILE A 233 -13.63 -8.60 11.82
C ILE A 233 -13.99 -9.96 12.45
N LEU A 234 -13.35 -11.04 12.02
CA LEU A 234 -13.62 -12.40 12.50
C LEU A 234 -13.41 -12.55 14.01
N PRO A 235 -12.33 -12.02 14.63
CA PRO A 235 -12.17 -12.09 16.08
C PRO A 235 -13.29 -11.38 16.84
N ARG A 236 -13.76 -10.22 16.34
CA ARG A 236 -14.89 -9.50 16.96
C ARG A 236 -16.21 -10.26 16.82
N VAL A 237 -16.47 -10.83 15.64
CA VAL A 237 -17.64 -11.68 15.40
C VAL A 237 -17.60 -12.90 16.32
N ASN A 238 -16.44 -13.55 16.47
CA ASN A 238 -16.26 -14.69 17.36
C ASN A 238 -16.53 -14.33 18.84
N THR A 239 -16.03 -13.19 19.31
CA THR A 239 -16.31 -12.73 20.68
C THR A 239 -17.79 -12.46 20.88
N ALA A 240 -18.43 -11.72 19.96
CA ALA A 240 -19.86 -11.43 20.04
C ALA A 240 -20.73 -12.70 19.97
N ALA A 241 -20.38 -13.65 19.09
CA ALA A 241 -21.06 -14.94 18.98
C ALA A 241 -20.88 -15.78 20.25
N LYS A 242 -19.68 -15.78 20.84
CA LYS A 242 -19.40 -16.47 22.11
C LYS A 242 -20.22 -15.88 23.26
N GLU A 243 -20.31 -14.56 23.37
CA GLU A 243 -21.15 -13.90 24.37
C GLU A 243 -22.63 -14.29 24.20
N LEU A 244 -23.15 -14.22 22.97
CA LEU A 244 -24.55 -14.59 22.70
C LEU A 244 -24.87 -16.06 23.00
N VAL A 245 -23.96 -16.99 22.65
CA VAL A 245 -24.13 -18.42 22.92
C VAL A 245 -23.96 -18.73 24.41
N LEU A 246 -22.91 -18.20 25.06
CA LEU A 246 -22.66 -18.46 26.48
C LEU A 246 -23.71 -17.81 27.38
N ASP A 247 -24.24 -16.64 27.05
CA ASP A 247 -25.34 -16.02 27.80
C ASP A 247 -26.61 -16.88 27.74
N LEU A 248 -26.91 -17.47 26.58
CA LEU A 248 -27.99 -18.45 26.45
C LEU A 248 -27.75 -19.68 27.35
N LEU A 249 -26.54 -20.24 27.32
CA LEU A 249 -26.19 -21.43 28.10
C LEU A 249 -26.15 -21.17 29.62
N THR A 250 -25.65 -20.02 30.05
CA THR A 250 -25.64 -19.62 31.47
C THR A 250 -27.05 -19.39 32.01
N THR A 251 -27.95 -18.85 31.19
CA THR A 251 -29.38 -18.74 31.55
C THR A 251 -29.99 -20.12 31.81
N LEU A 252 -29.62 -21.13 31.02
CA LEU A 252 -30.07 -22.52 31.22
C LEU A 252 -29.48 -23.16 32.49
N ASN A 253 -28.23 -22.84 32.84
CA ASN A 253 -27.59 -23.34 34.06
C ASN A 253 -28.21 -22.80 35.37
N ASN A 254 -28.95 -21.69 35.30
CA ASN A 254 -29.61 -21.07 36.45
C ASN A 254 -31.01 -21.66 36.74
N LEU A 255 -31.45 -22.66 35.97
CA LEU A 255 -32.68 -23.39 36.23
C LEU A 255 -32.51 -24.38 37.40
N PRO A 256 -33.56 -24.64 38.20
CA PRO A 256 -33.50 -25.61 39.28
C PRO A 256 -33.28 -27.03 38.74
N GLY A 257 -32.16 -27.64 39.15
CA GLY A 257 -31.64 -28.90 38.61
C GLY A 257 -30.39 -28.63 37.78
N THR A 258 -29.27 -29.27 38.09
CA THR A 258 -27.96 -28.99 37.48
C THR A 258 -27.93 -29.44 36.01
N ILE A 259 -28.46 -28.61 35.11
CA ILE A 259 -28.40 -28.83 33.66
C ILE A 259 -27.02 -28.36 33.19
N VAL A 260 -26.25 -29.25 32.56
CA VAL A 260 -24.95 -28.93 31.97
C VAL A 260 -25.06 -29.05 30.44
N PRO A 261 -24.97 -27.94 29.70
CA PRO A 261 -24.93 -27.96 28.25
C PRO A 261 -23.56 -28.42 27.74
N LEU A 262 -23.54 -29.43 26.86
CA LEU A 262 -22.35 -29.95 26.20
C LEU A 262 -22.45 -29.68 24.70
N ILE A 263 -21.50 -28.89 24.18
CA ILE A 263 -21.35 -28.66 22.74
C ILE A 263 -20.60 -29.86 22.15
N MET A 264 -21.29 -30.67 21.34
CA MET A 264 -20.72 -31.86 20.72
C MET A 264 -20.11 -31.50 19.35
N PRO A 265 -18.79 -31.58 19.16
CA PRO A 265 -18.14 -31.06 17.95
C PRO A 265 -18.51 -31.83 16.66
N LYS A 266 -19.02 -33.07 16.77
CA LYS A 266 -19.50 -33.85 15.62
C LYS A 266 -20.41 -35.03 16.07
N PRO A 267 -21.70 -34.81 16.31
CA PRO A 267 -22.64 -35.90 16.61
C PRO A 267 -22.73 -36.86 15.42
N PRO A 268 -22.86 -38.18 15.62
CA PRO A 268 -22.88 -39.15 14.51
C PRO A 268 -24.04 -38.94 13.52
N ALA A 269 -25.11 -38.24 13.93
CA ALA A 269 -26.28 -37.92 13.10
C ALA A 269 -26.23 -36.51 12.46
N ILE A 270 -25.27 -35.66 12.83
CA ILE A 270 -25.19 -34.27 12.37
C ILE A 270 -23.82 -34.06 11.70
N PRO A 271 -23.77 -33.83 10.37
CA PRO A 271 -22.52 -33.79 9.62
C PRO A 271 -21.63 -32.58 9.98
N HIS A 272 -22.24 -31.47 10.41
CA HIS A 272 -21.58 -30.22 10.76
C HIS A 272 -22.17 -29.62 12.04
N ASN A 273 -21.33 -29.29 13.04
CA ASN A 273 -21.74 -28.54 14.22
C ASN A 273 -20.60 -27.58 14.66
N PRO A 274 -20.78 -26.25 14.56
CA PRO A 274 -21.97 -25.56 14.04
C PRO A 274 -22.19 -25.81 12.53
N ALA A 275 -23.44 -25.69 12.08
CA ALA A 275 -23.81 -25.74 10.66
C ALA A 275 -24.21 -24.34 10.17
N ILE A 276 -23.84 -24.02 8.92
CA ILE A 276 -24.23 -22.78 8.23
C ILE A 276 -24.97 -23.20 6.97
N GLU A 277 -26.30 -23.11 7.00
CA GLU A 277 -27.20 -23.55 5.93
C GLU A 277 -28.56 -22.86 6.13
N ASP A 278 -29.39 -22.81 5.08
CA ASP A 278 -30.75 -22.23 5.14
C ASP A 278 -30.81 -20.81 5.72
N ASP A 279 -29.83 -19.96 5.40
CA ASP A 279 -29.68 -18.61 5.95
C ASP A 279 -29.56 -18.55 7.49
N GLN A 280 -29.13 -19.64 8.13
CA GLN A 280 -29.02 -19.78 9.58
C GLN A 280 -27.64 -20.30 10.03
N LEU A 281 -27.17 -19.79 11.17
CA LEU A 281 -26.11 -20.43 11.97
C LEU A 281 -26.78 -21.34 13.00
N LYS A 282 -26.69 -22.65 12.80
CA LYS A 282 -27.29 -23.67 13.67
C LYS A 282 -26.24 -24.21 14.64
N LEU A 283 -26.52 -24.16 15.94
CA LEU A 283 -25.70 -24.76 16.98
C LEU A 283 -26.48 -25.89 17.65
N PHE A 284 -25.93 -27.09 17.65
CA PHE A 284 -26.54 -28.25 18.28
C PHE A 284 -25.86 -28.51 19.64
N VAL A 285 -26.64 -28.53 20.72
CA VAL A 285 -26.15 -28.67 22.09
C VAL A 285 -26.92 -29.79 22.78
N ASP A 286 -26.19 -30.72 23.40
CA ASP A 286 -26.80 -31.76 24.23
C ASP A 286 -26.89 -31.25 25.68
N LEU A 287 -28.07 -31.37 26.28
CA LEU A 287 -28.29 -31.01 27.68
C LEU A 287 -28.22 -32.28 28.54
N GLN A 288 -27.26 -32.35 29.46
CA GLN A 288 -27.21 -33.42 30.47
C GLN A 288 -27.75 -32.90 31.80
N VAL A 289 -28.70 -33.64 32.38
CA VAL A 289 -29.20 -33.37 33.73
C VAL A 289 -28.35 -34.17 34.71
N MET A 290 -27.61 -33.48 35.57
CA MET A 290 -26.92 -34.15 36.69
C MET A 290 -27.89 -34.35 37.87
N PRO A 291 -27.76 -35.47 38.61
CA PRO A 291 -28.64 -35.80 39.74
C PRO A 291 -28.51 -34.81 40.91
#